data_AF-A0A257ITN4-F1
#
_entry.id   AF-A0A257ITN4-F1
#
_cell.length_a   1.000
_cell.length_b   1.000
_cell.length_c   1.000
_cell.angle_alpha   90.00
_cell.angle_beta   90.00
_cell.angle_gamma   90.00
#
_symmetry.space_group_name_H-M   'P 1'
#
loop_
_entity.id
_entity.type
_entity.pdbx_description
1 polymer ?
#
loop_
_entity_poly.entity_id
_entity_poly.type
_entity_poly.pdbx_seq_one_letter_code
_entity_poly.pdbx_strand_id
1 'polypeptide(L)'
;MNKKIEAALVICAILSVYSLFFKFLGLFPKMDFMFSNIVGIISFIFNLILIYLTFKYATRGAFKNVYSVLKIIFLALTFTSLVGVPINLLLHEIIDPNYKERIADYKLERELKELEKYGDSKKISYTFNEEKFRQDVLKNYTRSFFLTNPIRTILINLVFSLIFSAIISKFGTEEDLIIAHESP
;
A
#
# COMPACT_ATOMS: atom_id res chain seq x y z
N MET A 1 10.18 -7.94 27.23
CA MET A 1 9.19 -7.45 26.25
C MET A 1 8.51 -8.64 25.60
N ASN A 2 7.19 -8.61 25.39
CA ASN A 2 6.45 -9.76 24.83
C ASN A 2 6.88 -9.99 23.37
N LYS A 3 7.37 -11.20 23.03
CA LYS A 3 7.89 -11.54 21.68
C LYS A 3 6.91 -11.24 20.54
N LYS A 4 5.60 -11.28 20.84
CA LYS A 4 4.53 -10.91 19.89
C LYS A 4 4.49 -9.41 19.60
N ILE A 5 4.67 -8.59 20.63
CA ILE A 5 4.69 -7.13 20.51
C ILE A 5 5.94 -6.68 19.77
N GLU A 6 7.08 -7.30 20.03
CA GLU A 6 8.33 -7.04 19.31
C GLU A 6 8.19 -7.34 17.80
N ALA A 7 7.67 -8.52 17.45
CA ALA A 7 7.43 -8.89 16.05
C ALA A 7 6.45 -7.92 15.36
N ALA A 8 5.36 -7.56 16.04
CA ALA A 8 4.40 -6.60 15.52
C ALA A 8 5.04 -5.23 15.27
N LEU A 9 5.78 -4.69 16.24
CA LEU A 9 6.45 -3.39 16.10
C LEU A 9 7.46 -3.38 14.95
N VAL A 10 8.24 -4.43 14.78
CA VAL A 10 9.23 -4.53 13.69
C VAL A 10 8.53 -4.59 12.32
N ILE A 11 7.46 -5.38 12.19
CA ILE A 11 6.69 -5.46 10.94
C ILE A 11 6.00 -4.12 10.65
N CYS A 12 5.40 -3.48 11.65
CA CYS A 12 4.80 -2.15 11.55
C CYS A 12 5.83 -1.11 11.07
N ALA A 13 7.02 -1.10 11.67
CA ALA A 13 8.07 -0.15 11.33
C ALA A 13 8.53 -0.34 9.88
N ILE A 14 8.74 -1.58 9.44
CA ILE A 14 9.17 -1.90 8.09
C ILE A 14 8.11 -1.51 7.06
N LEU A 15 6.83 -1.81 7.32
CA LEU A 15 5.72 -1.41 6.44
C LEU A 15 5.56 0.12 6.40
N SER A 16 5.80 0.80 7.52
CA SER A 16 5.74 2.26 7.58
C SER A 16 6.88 2.89 6.79
N VAL A 17 8.12 2.40 6.93
CA VAL A 17 9.28 2.86 6.16
C VAL A 17 9.09 2.57 4.67
N TYR A 18 8.57 1.40 4.31
CA TYR A 18 8.20 1.05 2.94
C TYR A 18 7.20 2.05 2.36
N SER A 19 6.09 2.28 3.07
CA SER A 19 5.06 3.21 2.64
C SER A 19 5.61 4.64 2.49
N LEU A 20 6.47 5.07 3.41
CA LEU A 20 7.10 6.38 3.37
C LEU A 20 8.02 6.53 2.16
N PHE A 21 8.85 5.53 1.91
CA PHE A 21 9.76 5.50 0.75
C PHE A 21 9.00 5.67 -0.56
N PHE A 22 7.89 4.95 -0.73
CA PHE A 22 7.04 5.07 -1.93
C PHE A 22 6.36 6.44 -2.07
N LYS A 23 5.92 7.05 -0.96
CA LYS A 23 5.38 8.40 -0.97
C LYS A 23 6.43 9.43 -1.35
N PHE A 24 7.67 9.28 -0.86
CA PHE A 24 8.78 10.12 -1.25
C PHE A 24 9.18 9.95 -2.71
N LEU A 25 9.18 8.73 -3.24
CA LEU A 25 9.41 8.52 -4.67
C LEU A 25 8.33 9.20 -5.52
N GLY A 26 7.08 9.21 -5.06
CA GLY A 26 5.99 9.93 -5.71
C GLY A 26 6.21 11.44 -5.84
N LEU A 27 7.10 12.06 -5.05
CA LEU A 27 7.46 13.49 -5.20
C LEU A 27 8.18 13.81 -6.51
N PHE A 28 8.72 12.81 -7.20
CA PHE A 28 9.43 12.97 -8.45
C PHE A 28 8.56 12.46 -9.61
N PRO A 29 7.62 13.27 -10.14
CA PRO A 29 6.72 12.83 -11.21
C PRO A 29 7.48 12.32 -12.45
N LYS A 30 8.63 12.94 -12.80
CA LYS A 30 9.50 12.45 -13.89
C LYS A 30 10.10 11.05 -13.63
N MET A 31 10.14 10.57 -12.39
CA MET A 31 10.66 9.24 -12.06
C MET A 31 9.65 8.11 -12.26
N ASP A 32 8.36 8.39 -12.42
CA ASP A 32 7.36 7.35 -12.74
C ASP A 32 7.74 6.55 -14.01
N PHE A 33 8.51 7.14 -14.93
CA PHE A 33 8.94 6.51 -16.19
C PHE A 33 10.24 5.69 -16.09
N MET A 34 11.17 6.01 -15.20
CA MET A 34 12.40 5.21 -15.05
C MET A 34 12.21 4.02 -14.11
N PHE A 35 11.10 4.00 -13.35
CA PHE A 35 10.98 3.17 -12.18
C PHE A 35 9.93 2.06 -12.22
N SER A 36 9.09 1.86 -13.24
CA SER A 36 8.10 0.75 -13.18
C SER A 36 8.76 -0.61 -12.91
N ASN A 37 9.92 -0.87 -13.52
CA ASN A 37 10.72 -2.07 -13.28
C ASN A 37 11.50 -2.02 -11.96
N ILE A 38 12.09 -0.88 -11.59
CA ILE A 38 12.89 -0.73 -10.37
C ILE A 38 11.99 -0.76 -9.11
N VAL A 39 10.83 -0.11 -9.15
CA VAL A 39 9.76 -0.21 -8.15
C VAL A 39 9.29 -1.64 -8.03
N GLY A 40 9.12 -2.36 -9.14
CA GLY A 40 8.82 -3.79 -9.13
C GLY A 40 9.88 -4.59 -8.37
N ILE A 41 11.16 -4.35 -8.65
CA ILE A 41 12.30 -5.01 -7.99
C ILE A 41 12.37 -4.65 -6.50
N ILE A 42 12.23 -3.37 -6.15
CA ILE A 42 12.23 -2.91 -4.75
C ILE A 42 11.05 -3.53 -3.99
N SER A 43 9.87 -3.56 -4.60
CA SER A 43 8.67 -4.19 -4.03
C SER A 43 8.88 -5.69 -3.84
N PHE A 44 9.53 -6.35 -4.80
CA PHE A 44 9.85 -7.78 -4.72
C PHE A 44 10.82 -8.06 -3.57
N ILE A 45 11.91 -7.29 -3.44
CA ILE A 45 12.87 -7.39 -2.33
C ILE A 45 12.18 -7.17 -0.99
N PHE A 46 11.29 -6.18 -0.89
CA PHE A 46 10.54 -5.92 0.34
C PHE A 46 9.59 -7.07 0.70
N ASN A 47 8.93 -7.68 -0.28
CA ASN A 47 8.13 -8.87 -0.05
C ASN A 47 8.98 -10.05 0.46
N LEU A 48 10.18 -10.26 -0.10
CA LEU A 48 11.10 -11.28 0.40
C LEU A 48 11.53 -11.02 1.85
N ILE A 49 11.81 -9.76 2.20
CA ILE A 49 12.13 -9.36 3.58
C ILE A 49 10.95 -9.61 4.52
N LEU A 50 9.73 -9.25 4.12
CA LEU A 50 8.53 -9.50 4.90
C LEU A 50 8.27 -10.99 5.10
N ILE A 51 8.43 -11.80 4.06
CA ILE A 51 8.30 -13.26 4.14
C ILE A 51 9.36 -13.81 5.10
N TYR A 52 10.63 -13.44 4.93
CA TYR A 52 11.72 -13.88 5.80
C TYR A 52 11.49 -13.53 7.28
N LEU A 53 11.06 -12.29 7.56
CA LEU A 53 10.77 -11.86 8.93
C LEU A 53 9.57 -12.59 9.51
N THR A 54 8.52 -12.81 8.71
CA THR A 54 7.35 -13.58 9.12
C THR A 54 7.76 -15.00 9.54
N PHE A 55 8.59 -15.68 8.74
CA PHE A 55 9.14 -16.99 9.09
C PHE A 55 10.04 -16.95 10.33
N LYS A 56 10.95 -15.98 10.43
CA LYS A 56 11.87 -15.80 11.57
C LYS A 56 11.15 -15.56 12.90
N TYR A 57 10.04 -14.83 12.88
CA TYR A 57 9.24 -14.58 14.07
C TYR A 57 8.25 -15.72 14.35
N ALA A 58 7.81 -16.47 13.32
CA ALA A 58 7.01 -17.69 13.49
C ALA A 58 7.79 -18.76 14.25
N THR A 59 9.02 -19.05 13.84
CA THR A 59 9.90 -20.03 14.49
C THR A 59 10.28 -19.64 15.92
N ARG A 60 10.20 -18.35 16.28
CA ARG A 60 10.39 -17.85 17.66
C ARG A 60 9.12 -17.93 18.53
N GLY A 61 8.05 -18.52 18.01
CA GLY A 61 6.76 -18.69 18.70
C GLY A 61 5.93 -17.40 18.80
N ALA A 62 6.27 -16.35 18.04
CA ALA A 62 5.48 -15.12 18.02
C ALA A 62 4.13 -15.33 17.32
N PHE A 63 4.09 -16.25 16.35
CA PHE A 63 2.89 -16.61 15.58
C PHE A 63 2.50 -18.06 15.88
N LYS A 64 1.69 -18.27 16.91
CA LYS A 64 1.21 -19.62 17.29
C LYS A 64 0.05 -20.13 16.45
N ASN A 65 -0.69 -19.24 15.79
CA ASN A 65 -1.83 -19.55 14.95
C ASN A 65 -1.95 -18.42 13.90
N VAL A 66 -2.44 -18.76 12.70
CA VAL A 66 -2.76 -17.82 11.61
C VAL A 66 -3.60 -16.63 12.09
N TYR A 67 -4.51 -16.85 13.04
CA TYR A 67 -5.31 -15.78 13.64
C TYR A 67 -4.47 -14.71 14.36
N SER A 68 -3.34 -15.10 14.98
CA SER A 68 -2.41 -14.14 15.61
C SER A 68 -1.63 -13.34 14.55
N VAL A 69 -1.32 -13.94 13.40
CA VAL A 69 -0.66 -13.27 12.27
C VAL A 69 -1.60 -12.23 11.67
N LEU A 70 -2.86 -12.59 11.41
CA LEU A 70 -3.86 -11.69 10.85
C LEU A 70 -4.11 -10.47 11.73
N LYS A 71 -4.19 -10.63 13.05
CA LYS A 71 -4.31 -9.51 14.00
C LYS A 71 -3.13 -8.54 13.92
N ILE A 72 -1.91 -9.08 13.82
CA ILE A 72 -0.70 -8.27 13.75
C ILE A 72 -0.61 -7.53 12.42
N ILE A 73 -0.93 -8.18 11.30
CA ILE A 73 -1.00 -7.54 9.98
C ILE A 73 -2.07 -6.45 9.97
N PHE A 74 -3.26 -6.73 10.49
CA PHE A 74 -4.34 -5.74 10.59
C PHE A 74 -3.91 -4.52 11.41
N LEU A 75 -3.28 -4.73 12.56
CA LEU A 75 -2.76 -3.65 13.41
C LEU A 75 -1.68 -2.84 12.66
N ALA A 76 -0.79 -3.51 11.94
CA ALA A 76 0.27 -2.87 11.18
C ALA A 76 -0.25 -2.02 10.01
N LEU A 77 -1.23 -2.54 9.26
CA LEU A 77 -1.87 -1.80 8.17
C LEU A 77 -2.66 -0.60 8.71
N THR A 78 -3.34 -0.77 9.84
CA THR A 78 -4.06 0.31 10.53
C THR A 78 -3.09 1.41 10.96
N PHE A 79 -2.00 1.04 11.64
CA PHE A 79 -0.98 1.98 12.10
C PHE A 79 -0.31 2.72 10.94
N THR A 80 0.07 1.98 9.88
CA THR A 80 0.67 2.57 8.66
C THR A 80 -0.30 3.56 8.00
N SER A 81 -1.59 3.23 7.95
CA SER A 81 -2.62 4.12 7.39
C SER A 81 -2.77 5.41 8.20
N LEU A 82 -2.75 5.30 9.53
CA LEU A 82 -2.86 6.45 10.44
C LEU A 82 -1.63 7.35 10.40
N VAL A 83 -0.42 6.76 10.48
CA VAL A 83 0.85 7.49 10.37
C VAL A 83 0.99 8.15 8.99
N GLY A 84 0.39 7.53 7.97
CA GLY A 84 0.38 8.08 6.63
C GLY A 84 -0.35 9.41 6.47
N VAL A 85 -1.31 9.73 7.34
CA VAL A 85 -2.11 10.97 7.27
C VAL A 85 -1.28 12.23 7.53
N PRO A 86 -0.62 12.39 8.71
CA PRO A 86 0.17 13.59 8.98
C PRO A 86 1.31 13.76 7.97
N ILE A 87 1.92 12.68 7.50
CA ILE A 87 2.98 12.73 6.49
C ILE A 87 2.44 13.25 5.15
N ASN A 88 1.30 12.75 4.69
CA ASN A 88 0.68 13.25 3.45
C ASN A 88 0.26 14.72 3.59
N LEU A 89 -0.31 15.11 4.74
CA LEU A 89 -0.66 16.51 4.99
C LEU A 89 0.57 17.41 4.99
N LEU A 90 1.63 17.05 5.72
CA LEU A 90 2.91 17.77 5.72
C LEU A 90 3.47 17.93 4.30
N LEU A 91 3.41 16.87 3.51
CA LEU A 91 3.94 16.85 2.15
C LEU A 91 3.19 17.82 1.21
N HIS A 92 1.85 17.82 1.28
CA HIS A 92 1.00 18.56 0.33
C HIS A 92 0.64 19.97 0.80
N GLU A 93 0.73 20.28 2.10
CA GLU A 93 0.41 21.60 2.63
C GLU A 93 1.67 22.43 2.93
N ILE A 94 2.80 21.80 3.29
CA ILE A 94 3.98 22.50 3.79
C ILE A 94 5.19 22.33 2.86
N ILE A 95 5.52 21.10 2.47
CA ILE A 95 6.74 20.84 1.68
C ILE A 95 6.54 21.30 0.23
N ASP A 96 5.40 20.97 -0.37
CA ASP A 96 5.11 21.30 -1.75
C ASP A 96 3.61 21.55 -2.00
N PRO A 97 3.15 22.80 -1.80
CA PRO A 97 1.75 23.18 -1.94
C PRO A 97 1.17 22.95 -3.35
N ASN A 98 2.03 23.00 -4.37
CA ASN A 98 1.66 22.87 -5.77
C ASN A 98 1.72 21.41 -6.27
N TYR A 99 2.10 20.47 -5.41
CA TYR A 99 2.30 19.07 -5.77
C TYR A 99 1.08 18.44 -6.44
N LYS A 100 -0.12 18.71 -5.91
CA LYS A 100 -1.39 18.19 -6.46
C LYS A 100 -1.65 18.65 -7.90
N GLU A 101 -1.30 19.89 -8.23
CA GLU A 101 -1.48 20.46 -9.58
C GLU A 101 -0.47 19.85 -10.54
N ARG A 102 0.80 19.74 -10.13
CA ARG A 102 1.84 19.12 -10.94
C ARG A 102 1.57 17.65 -11.24
N ILE A 103 1.04 16.90 -10.28
CA ILE A 103 0.60 15.50 -10.52
C ILE A 103 -0.57 15.46 -11.49
N ALA A 104 -1.55 16.36 -11.34
CA ALA A 104 -2.71 16.38 -12.23
C ALA A 104 -2.28 16.65 -13.67
N ASP A 105 -1.39 17.62 -13.89
CA ASP A 105 -0.84 17.97 -15.20
C ASP A 105 -0.01 16.82 -15.76
N TYR A 106 0.83 16.20 -14.93
CA TYR A 106 1.66 15.07 -15.35
C TYR A 106 0.84 13.83 -15.74
N LYS A 107 -0.19 13.50 -14.95
CA LYS A 107 -1.08 12.37 -15.27
C LYS A 107 -1.90 12.64 -16.52
N LEU A 108 -2.35 13.88 -16.72
CA LEU A 108 -3.06 14.30 -17.93
C LEU A 108 -2.16 14.16 -19.16
N GLU A 109 -0.95 14.72 -19.12
CA GLU A 109 0.01 14.63 -20.23
C GLU A 109 0.32 13.18 -20.57
N ARG A 110 0.44 12.32 -19.57
CA ARG A 110 0.65 10.88 -19.76
C ARG A 110 -0.55 10.20 -20.42
N GLU A 111 -1.74 10.43 -19.91
CA GLU A 111 -2.97 9.83 -20.46
C GLU A 111 -3.15 10.24 -21.93
N LEU A 112 -2.92 11.51 -22.24
CA LEU A 112 -2.93 12.02 -23.62
C LEU A 112 -1.87 11.33 -24.48
N LYS A 113 -0.62 11.19 -24.01
CA LYS A 113 0.44 10.45 -24.73
C LYS A 113 0.13 8.97 -24.93
N GLU A 114 -0.55 8.32 -23.98
CA GLU A 114 -0.98 6.93 -24.13
C GLU A 114 -2.11 6.85 -25.16
N LEU A 115 -3.11 7.71 -25.09
CA LEU A 115 -4.20 7.78 -26.07
C LEU A 115 -3.68 8.05 -27.50
N GLU A 116 -2.75 8.99 -27.67
CA GLU A 116 -2.09 9.29 -28.95
C GLU A 116 -1.34 8.09 -29.55
N LYS A 117 -0.82 7.18 -28.70
CA LYS A 117 -0.17 5.94 -29.16
C LYS A 117 -1.17 4.90 -29.66
N TYR A 118 -2.41 4.92 -29.14
CA TYR A 118 -3.42 3.89 -29.43
C TYR A 118 -4.47 4.32 -30.47
N GLY A 119 -4.54 5.59 -30.89
CA GLY A 119 -5.51 6.01 -31.92
C GLY A 119 -5.36 7.43 -32.46
N ASP A 120 -5.95 7.63 -33.64
CA ASP A 120 -5.99 8.87 -34.43
C ASP A 120 -6.38 10.09 -33.55
N SER A 121 -5.44 11.00 -33.35
CA SER A 121 -5.47 12.13 -32.41
C SER A 121 -6.72 13.01 -32.51
N LYS A 122 -7.41 12.97 -33.66
CA LYS A 122 -8.66 13.70 -33.91
C LYS A 122 -9.89 13.14 -33.19
N LYS A 123 -9.98 11.84 -32.87
CA LYS A 123 -11.13 11.27 -32.14
C LYS A 123 -11.01 11.40 -30.62
N ILE A 124 -9.78 11.44 -30.11
CA ILE A 124 -9.48 11.52 -28.69
C ILE A 124 -9.97 12.86 -28.11
N SER A 125 -9.75 13.96 -28.85
CA SER A 125 -10.18 15.32 -28.46
C SER A 125 -11.69 15.47 -28.22
N TYR A 126 -12.54 14.66 -28.86
CA TYR A 126 -14.00 14.72 -28.67
C TYR A 126 -14.52 13.85 -27.52
N THR A 127 -13.72 12.88 -27.06
CA THR A 127 -14.18 11.86 -26.10
C THR A 127 -13.55 12.01 -24.73
N PHE A 128 -12.32 12.55 -24.68
CA PHE A 128 -11.58 12.76 -23.45
C PHE A 128 -11.83 14.18 -22.91
N ASN A 129 -12.43 14.27 -21.72
CA ASN A 129 -12.61 15.54 -21.04
C ASN A 129 -11.44 15.77 -20.07
N GLU A 130 -10.46 16.54 -20.54
CA GLU A 130 -9.25 16.89 -19.80
C GLU A 130 -9.54 17.53 -18.44
N GLU A 131 -10.50 18.44 -18.39
CA GLU A 131 -10.84 19.17 -17.17
C GLU A 131 -11.48 18.24 -16.13
N LYS A 132 -12.38 17.36 -16.57
CA LYS A 132 -12.98 16.33 -15.70
C LYS A 132 -11.92 15.37 -15.18
N PHE A 133 -11.01 14.92 -16.03
CA PHE A 133 -9.90 14.06 -15.62
C PHE A 133 -9.01 14.75 -14.59
N ARG A 134 -8.64 16.01 -14.83
CA ARG A 134 -7.83 16.82 -13.92
C ARG A 134 -8.53 17.01 -12.58
N GLN A 135 -9.83 17.31 -12.57
CA GLN A 135 -10.62 17.41 -11.34
C GLN A 135 -10.69 16.08 -10.58
N ASP A 136 -10.85 14.95 -11.27
CA ASP A 136 -10.89 13.63 -10.64
C ASP A 136 -9.54 13.24 -10.04
N VAL A 137 -8.42 13.61 -10.69
CA VAL A 137 -7.10 13.47 -10.10
C VAL A 137 -6.98 14.35 -8.85
N LEU A 138 -7.32 15.63 -8.93
CA LEU A 138 -7.21 16.58 -7.82
C LEU A 138 -8.02 16.18 -6.59
N LYS A 139 -9.21 15.57 -6.77
CA LYS A 139 -10.04 15.06 -5.66
C LYS A 139 -9.27 14.07 -4.77
N ASN A 140 -8.37 13.27 -5.34
CA ASN A 140 -7.55 12.28 -4.61
C ASN A 140 -6.40 12.90 -3.80
N TYR A 141 -6.19 14.21 -3.90
CA TYR A 141 -5.13 14.94 -3.18
C TYR A 141 -5.70 16.06 -2.31
N THR A 142 -6.96 15.96 -1.93
CA THR A 142 -7.62 16.90 -1.03
C THR A 142 -7.43 16.52 0.44
N ARG A 143 -7.53 17.50 1.34
CA ARG A 143 -7.48 17.27 2.79
C ARG A 143 -8.58 16.30 3.25
N SER A 144 -9.79 16.42 2.71
CA SER A 144 -10.90 15.49 2.99
C SER A 144 -10.57 14.08 2.54
N PHE A 145 -9.93 13.90 1.39
CA PHE A 145 -9.45 12.60 0.94
C PHE A 145 -8.43 12.00 1.92
N PHE A 146 -7.41 12.76 2.34
CA PHE A 146 -6.42 12.23 3.29
C PHE A 146 -6.98 11.87 4.66
N LEU A 147 -8.06 12.50 5.10
CA LEU A 147 -8.72 12.20 6.37
C LEU A 147 -9.68 11.00 6.26
N THR A 148 -10.41 10.89 5.16
CA THR A 148 -11.43 9.84 4.95
C THR A 148 -10.86 8.55 4.37
N ASN A 149 -9.82 8.64 3.55
CA ASN A 149 -9.22 7.49 2.87
C ASN A 149 -8.66 6.43 3.84
N PRO A 150 -7.90 6.78 4.90
CA PRO A 150 -7.44 5.80 5.90
C PRO A 150 -8.60 5.05 6.56
N ILE A 151 -9.70 5.74 6.88
CA ILE A 151 -10.89 5.13 7.48
C ILE A 151 -11.48 4.09 6.51
N ARG A 152 -11.62 4.47 5.23
CA ARG A 152 -12.09 3.56 4.18
C ARG A 152 -11.14 2.37 4.00
N THR A 153 -9.83 2.60 3.97
CA THR A 153 -8.81 1.56 3.84
C THR A 153 -8.84 0.59 5.04
N ILE A 154 -8.99 1.09 6.26
CA ILE A 154 -9.12 0.27 7.47
C ILE A 154 -10.38 -0.61 7.40
N LEU A 155 -11.52 -0.05 6.98
CA LEU A 155 -12.76 -0.81 6.81
C LEU A 155 -12.62 -1.92 5.77
N ILE A 156 -12.02 -1.62 4.61
CA ILE A 156 -11.76 -2.62 3.57
C ILE A 156 -10.83 -3.72 4.10
N ASN A 157 -9.74 -3.34 4.78
CA ASN A 157 -8.80 -4.30 5.37
C ASN A 157 -9.46 -5.17 6.46
N LEU A 158 -10.40 -4.62 7.23
CA LEU A 158 -11.19 -5.37 8.20
C LEU A 158 -12.05 -6.44 7.51
N VAL A 159 -12.76 -6.07 6.44
CA VAL A 159 -13.58 -7.01 5.66
C VAL A 159 -12.72 -8.12 5.07
N PHE A 160 -11.59 -7.78 4.42
CA PHE A 160 -10.68 -8.79 3.89
C PHE A 160 -10.12 -9.69 5.00
N SER A 161 -9.70 -9.13 6.13
CA SER A 161 -9.20 -9.93 7.24
C SER A 161 -10.25 -10.91 7.79
N LEU A 162 -11.53 -10.52 7.82
CA LEU A 162 -12.63 -11.39 8.22
C LEU A 162 -12.85 -12.51 7.19
N ILE A 163 -12.86 -12.18 5.90
CA ILE A 163 -12.99 -13.16 4.81
C ILE A 163 -11.84 -14.17 4.83
N PHE A 164 -10.60 -13.69 4.89
CA PHE A 164 -9.43 -14.57 4.96
C PHE A 164 -9.43 -15.44 6.23
N SER A 165 -9.84 -14.88 7.37
CA SER A 165 -9.98 -15.67 8.60
C SER A 165 -11.03 -16.77 8.45
N ALA A 166 -12.18 -16.49 7.81
CA ALA A 166 -13.25 -17.46 7.58
C ALA A 166 -12.85 -18.57 6.59
N ILE A 167 -12.14 -18.20 5.52
CA ILE A 167 -11.58 -19.15 4.55
C ILE A 167 -10.59 -20.07 5.26
N ILE A 168 -9.64 -19.52 6.00
CA ILE A 168 -8.62 -20.31 6.68
C ILE A 168 -9.23 -21.22 7.75
N SER A 169 -10.24 -20.76 8.49
CA SER A 169 -10.97 -21.64 9.43
C SER A 169 -11.75 -22.77 8.76
N LYS A 170 -12.05 -22.66 7.46
CA LYS A 170 -12.78 -23.67 6.69
C LYS A 170 -11.85 -24.68 6.00
N PHE A 171 -10.61 -24.29 5.69
CA PHE A 171 -9.65 -25.12 4.95
C PHE A 171 -8.40 -25.53 5.76
N GLY A 172 -8.14 -24.87 6.89
CA GLY A 172 -7.04 -25.19 7.79
C GLY A 172 -7.57 -25.91 9.01
N THR A 173 -7.51 -27.24 9.00
CA THR A 173 -7.53 -28.04 10.22
C THR A 173 -6.32 -27.63 11.06
N GLU A 174 -6.54 -27.28 12.34
CA GLU A 174 -5.48 -26.85 13.27
C GLU A 174 -4.33 -27.88 13.41
N GLU A 175 -4.55 -29.12 12.93
CA GLU A 175 -3.60 -30.24 12.95
C GLU A 175 -2.57 -30.22 11.79
N ASP A 176 -2.86 -29.65 10.62
CA ASP A 176 -1.94 -29.75 9.47
C ASP A 176 -0.74 -28.80 9.54
N LEU A 177 -0.80 -27.78 10.41
CA LEU A 177 0.31 -26.86 10.66
C LEU A 177 1.28 -27.34 11.75
N ILE A 178 0.90 -28.37 12.52
CA ILE A 178 1.76 -28.98 13.55
C ILE A 178 2.71 -30.00 12.90
N ILE A 179 2.26 -30.73 11.88
CA ILE A 179 3.06 -31.79 11.20
C ILE A 179 4.26 -31.22 10.43
N ALA A 180 4.17 -29.96 9.94
CA ALA A 180 5.30 -29.29 9.31
C ALA A 180 6.42 -28.89 10.29
N HIS A 181 6.16 -28.96 11.61
CA HIS A 181 7.15 -28.62 12.65
C HIS A 181 7.80 -29.86 13.31
N GLU A 182 7.33 -31.07 12.98
CA GLU A 182 7.82 -32.36 13.50
C GLU A 182 8.29 -33.33 12.39
N SER A 183 8.59 -32.83 11.18
CA SER A 183 9.31 -33.63 10.20
C SER A 183 10.82 -33.41 10.39
N PRO A 184 11.61 -34.48 10.67
CA PRO A 184 13.02 -34.41 11.07
C PRO A 184 13.97 -33.82 10.01
#